data_AF-A0A833E1I0-F1
#
_entry.id   AF-A0A833E1I0-F1
#
_cell.length_a   1.000
_cell.length_b   1.000
_cell.length_c   1.000
_cell.angle_alpha   90.00
_cell.angle_beta   90.00
_cell.angle_gamma   90.00
#
_symmetry.space_group_name_H-M   'P 1'
#
loop_
_entity.id
_entity.type
_entity.pdbx_description
1 polymer ?
#
loop_
_entity_poly.entity_id
_entity_poly.type
_entity_poly.pdbx_seq_one_letter_code
_entity_poly.pdbx_strand_id
1 'polypeptide(L)'
;MDLTVIQKEILQELVNIYEEKNRPVKGTEIAKRLNRNPGTIRNQMQALKALNLVDGVPGPRGGYIPTSNTYKALGLTYKDTIEVPIYKGDKKVEGVCVEKIIFDTVAHEKACSSMIQIRGDT
;
A
#
# COMPACT_ATOMS: atom_id res chain seq x y z
N MET A 1 3.62 14.97 -9.44
CA MET A 1 3.39 14.22 -10.70
C MET A 1 1.97 13.73 -10.64
N ASP A 2 1.12 14.17 -11.56
CA ASP A 2 -0.32 13.88 -11.48
C ASP A 2 -0.66 12.58 -12.19
N LEU A 3 -1.41 11.71 -11.50
CA LEU A 3 -1.95 10.50 -12.10
C LEU A 3 -3.02 10.85 -13.13
N THR A 4 -2.99 10.14 -14.26
CA THR A 4 -4.05 10.25 -15.27
C THR A 4 -5.38 9.74 -14.70
N VAL A 5 -6.50 10.18 -15.29
CA VAL A 5 -7.85 9.72 -14.90
C VAL A 5 -7.94 8.20 -14.91
N ILE A 6 -7.41 7.56 -15.97
CA ILE A 6 -7.40 6.10 -16.12
C ILE A 6 -6.59 5.43 -15.01
N GLN A 7 -5.42 5.98 -14.65
CA GLN A 7 -4.62 5.45 -13.55
C GLN A 7 -5.34 5.56 -12.21
N LYS A 8 -6.03 6.67 -11.94
CA LYS A 8 -6.84 6.83 -10.73
C LYS A 8 -7.99 5.83 -10.68
N GLU A 9 -8.72 5.64 -11.78
CA GLU A 9 -9.79 4.63 -11.88
C GLU A 9 -9.27 3.22 -11.60
N ILE A 10 -8.13 2.84 -12.18
CA ILE A 10 -7.50 1.53 -11.97
C ILE A 10 -7.09 1.33 -10.51
N LEU A 11 -6.47 2.34 -9.89
CA LEU A 11 -6.08 2.28 -8.48
C LEU A 11 -7.29 2.20 -7.56
N GLN A 12 -8.34 2.97 -7.83
CA GLN A 12 -9.56 2.93 -7.03
C GLN A 12 -10.21 1.54 -7.08
N GLU A 13 -10.28 0.94 -8.28
CA GLU A 13 -10.86 -0.40 -8.41
C GLU A 13 -10.00 -1.48 -7.77
N LEU A 14 -8.67 -1.35 -7.85
CA LEU A 14 -7.75 -2.21 -7.11
C LEU A 14 -8.04 -2.18 -5.62
N VAL A 15 -8.13 -0.98 -5.02
CA VAL A 15 -8.42 -0.81 -3.59
C VAL A 15 -9.76 -1.44 -3.23
N ASN A 16 -10.82 -1.16 -4.00
CA ASN A 16 -12.15 -1.71 -3.75
C ASN A 16 -12.15 -3.24 -3.71
N ILE A 17 -11.53 -3.90 -4.69
CA ILE A 17 -11.47 -5.38 -4.73
C ILE A 17 -10.58 -5.92 -3.61
N TYR A 18 -9.46 -5.25 -3.32
CA TYR A 18 -8.53 -5.67 -2.29
C TYR A 18 -9.17 -5.62 -0.89
N GLU A 19 -9.89 -4.55 -0.56
CA GLU A 19 -10.61 -4.42 0.72
C GLU A 19 -11.74 -5.46 0.84
N GLU A 20 -12.44 -5.78 -0.25
CA GLU A 20 -13.51 -6.80 -0.26
C GLU A 20 -12.96 -8.22 -0.01
N LYS A 21 -11.78 -8.54 -0.56
CA LYS A 21 -11.30 -9.95 -0.66
C LYS A 21 -10.06 -10.26 0.15
N ASN A 22 -9.37 -9.24 0.64
CA ASN A 22 -8.14 -9.32 1.43
C ASN A 22 -7.07 -10.25 0.81
N ARG A 23 -6.85 -10.13 -0.51
CA ARG A 23 -5.87 -10.93 -1.28
C ARG A 23 -5.33 -10.16 -2.49
N PRO A 24 -4.19 -10.58 -3.08
CA PRO A 24 -3.72 -10.03 -4.35
C PRO A 24 -4.81 -10.08 -5.44
N VAL A 25 -4.94 -8.99 -6.19
CA VAL A 25 -5.98 -8.80 -7.21
C VAL A 25 -5.41 -9.02 -8.61
N LYS A 26 -6.06 -9.86 -9.42
CA LYS A 26 -5.59 -10.12 -10.79
C LYS A 26 -5.90 -8.93 -11.69
N GLY A 27 -4.99 -8.59 -12.61
CA GLY A 27 -5.25 -7.55 -13.62
C GLY A 27 -6.48 -7.85 -14.49
N THR A 28 -6.79 -9.12 -14.73
CA THR A 28 -8.01 -9.56 -15.42
C THR A 28 -9.30 -9.27 -14.63
N GLU A 29 -9.23 -9.26 -13.30
CA GLU A 29 -10.36 -8.97 -12.41
C GLU A 29 -10.71 -7.47 -12.47
N ILE A 30 -9.67 -6.63 -12.41
CA ILE A 30 -9.78 -5.17 -12.59
C ILE A 30 -10.29 -4.85 -14.01
N ALA A 31 -9.74 -5.50 -15.03
CA ALA A 31 -10.15 -5.33 -16.42
C ALA A 31 -11.64 -5.65 -16.62
N LYS A 32 -12.14 -6.71 -15.98
CA LYS A 32 -13.55 -7.09 -16.03
C LYS A 32 -14.45 -6.02 -15.39
N ARG A 33 -14.10 -5.50 -14.21
CA ARG A 33 -14.90 -4.50 -13.52
C ARG A 33 -14.92 -3.14 -14.21
N LEU A 34 -13.80 -2.74 -14.81
CA LEU A 34 -13.71 -1.49 -15.57
C LEU A 34 -14.14 -1.61 -17.04
N ASN A 35 -14.54 -2.81 -17.48
CA ASN A 35 -14.85 -3.12 -18.88
C ASN A 35 -13.73 -2.68 -19.85
N ARG A 36 -12.47 -3.03 -19.51
CA ARG A 36 -11.26 -2.68 -20.28
C ARG A 36 -10.52 -3.92 -20.76
N ASN A 37 -9.64 -3.73 -21.73
CA ASN A 37 -8.77 -4.81 -22.21
C ASN A 37 -7.77 -5.25 -21.11
N PRO A 38 -7.65 -6.56 -20.83
CA PRO A 38 -6.72 -7.07 -19.81
C PRO A 38 -5.24 -6.73 -20.06
N GLY A 39 -4.81 -6.69 -21.32
CA GLY A 39 -3.46 -6.29 -21.70
C GLY A 39 -3.19 -4.82 -21.38
N THR A 40 -4.17 -3.93 -21.63
CA THR A 40 -4.06 -2.51 -21.25
C THR A 40 -3.96 -2.34 -19.75
N ILE A 41 -4.80 -3.04 -18.97
CA ILE A 41 -4.73 -2.98 -17.51
C ILE A 41 -3.38 -3.50 -17.02
N ARG A 42 -2.89 -4.63 -17.55
CA ARG A 42 -1.57 -5.14 -17.19
C ARG A 42 -0.47 -4.10 -17.43
N ASN A 43 -0.49 -3.42 -18.57
CA ASN A 43 0.50 -2.38 -18.90
C ASN A 43 0.42 -1.19 -17.92
N GLN A 44 -0.79 -0.71 -17.63
CA GLN A 44 -0.99 0.35 -16.64
C GLN A 44 -0.52 -0.07 -15.25
N MET A 45 -0.80 -1.31 -14.84
CA MET A 45 -0.33 -1.84 -13.56
C MET A 45 1.20 -1.96 -13.49
N GLN A 46 1.89 -2.26 -14.59
CA GLN A 46 3.36 -2.19 -14.61
C GLN A 46 3.87 -0.76 -14.43
N ALA A 47 3.24 0.22 -15.07
CA ALA A 47 3.58 1.63 -14.89
C ALA A 47 3.33 2.09 -13.44
N LEU A 48 2.18 1.72 -12.86
CA LEU A 48 1.85 2.01 -11.47
C LEU A 48 2.80 1.33 -10.47
N LYS A 49 3.29 0.13 -10.80
CA LYS A 49 4.31 -0.57 -10.02
C LYS A 49 5.63 0.21 -10.01
N ALA A 50 6.06 0.73 -11.16
CA ALA A 50 7.27 1.56 -11.26
C ALA A 50 7.17 2.86 -10.42
N LEU A 51 5.95 3.33 -10.14
CA LEU A 51 5.68 4.47 -9.25
C LEU A 51 5.55 4.09 -7.77
N ASN A 52 5.79 2.82 -7.39
CA ASN A 52 5.59 2.30 -6.03
C ASN A 52 4.16 2.51 -5.49
N LEU A 53 3.17 2.57 -6.38
CA LEU A 53 1.75 2.65 -6.01
C LEU A 53 1.18 1.26 -5.80
N VAL A 54 1.67 0.25 -6.51
CA VAL A 54 1.20 -1.14 -6.38
C VAL A 54 2.38 -2.10 -6.28
N ASP A 55 2.23 -3.13 -5.45
CA ASP A 55 3.13 -4.27 -5.41
C ASP A 55 2.62 -5.38 -6.33
N GLY A 56 3.55 -6.05 -7.02
CA GLY A 56 3.23 -7.18 -7.88
C GLY A 56 3.63 -8.49 -7.23
N VAL A 57 2.67 -9.35 -6.94
CA VAL A 57 2.87 -10.69 -6.36
C VAL A 57 2.93 -11.73 -7.48
N PRO A 58 4.01 -12.52 -7.60
CA PRO A 58 4.14 -13.54 -8.65
C PRO A 58 3.30 -14.80 -8.36
N GLY A 59 3.13 -15.66 -9.38
CA GLY A 59 2.54 -16.99 -9.26
C GLY A 59 1.04 -17.09 -9.60
N PRO A 60 0.46 -18.31 -9.57
CA PRO A 60 -0.93 -18.56 -10.01
C PRO A 60 -2.00 -17.83 -9.19
N ARG A 61 -1.71 -17.61 -7.90
CA ARG A 61 -2.51 -16.83 -6.94
C ARG A 61 -2.01 -15.39 -6.78
N GLY A 62 -1.03 -14.99 -7.59
CA GLY A 62 -0.46 -13.66 -7.61
C GLY A 62 -1.41 -12.62 -8.22
N GLY A 63 -0.91 -11.41 -8.34
CA GLY A 63 -1.68 -10.24 -8.74
C GLY A 63 -1.05 -8.97 -8.23
N TYR A 64 -1.87 -8.00 -7.86
CA TYR A 64 -1.44 -6.70 -7.40
C TYR A 64 -2.04 -6.38 -6.03
N ILE A 65 -1.27 -5.67 -5.23
CA ILE A 65 -1.66 -5.18 -3.90
C ILE A 65 -1.47 -3.65 -3.88
N PRO A 66 -2.43 -2.86 -3.38
CA PRO A 66 -2.22 -1.42 -3.20
C PRO A 66 -1.18 -1.16 -2.10
N THR A 67 -0.21 -0.28 -2.37
CA THR A 67 0.72 0.19 -1.33
C THR A 67 0.09 1.33 -0.53
N SER A 68 0.71 1.73 0.57
CA SER A 68 0.32 2.94 1.31
C SER A 68 0.33 4.20 0.45
N ASN A 69 1.19 4.27 -0.58
CA ASN A 69 1.22 5.40 -1.51
C ASN A 69 -0.01 5.47 -2.42
N THR A 70 -0.66 4.33 -2.73
CA THR A 70 -1.93 4.34 -3.48
C THR A 70 -3.01 5.11 -2.74
N TYR A 71 -3.19 4.83 -1.44
CA TYR A 71 -4.19 5.52 -0.62
C TYR A 71 -3.91 7.02 -0.56
N LYS A 72 -2.65 7.40 -0.33
CA LYS A 72 -2.21 8.81 -0.37
C LYS A 72 -2.49 9.46 -1.73
N ALA A 73 -2.16 8.79 -2.82
CA ALA A 73 -2.33 9.31 -4.19
C ALA A 73 -3.81 9.47 -4.60
N LEU A 74 -4.70 8.66 -4.02
CA LEU A 74 -6.15 8.77 -4.21
C LEU A 74 -6.81 9.74 -3.21
N GLY A 75 -6.07 10.29 -2.26
CA GLY A 75 -6.64 11.10 -1.17
C GLY A 75 -7.54 10.29 -0.24
N LEU A 76 -7.38 8.96 -0.23
CA LEU A 76 -8.11 8.07 0.67
C LEU A 76 -7.40 8.12 2.02
N THR A 77 -8.01 8.82 2.97
CA THR A 77 -7.63 8.72 4.38
C THR A 77 -8.17 7.39 4.92
N TYR A 78 -7.35 6.63 5.65
CA TYR A 78 -7.87 5.52 6.43
C TYR A 78 -8.97 6.08 7.33
N LYS A 79 -10.22 5.61 7.16
CA LYS A 79 -11.32 6.01 8.04
C LYS A 79 -11.05 5.64 9.49
N ASP A 80 -10.22 4.62 9.70
CA ASP A 80 -9.76 4.14 10.99
C ASP A 80 -8.23 4.25 11.04
N THR A 81 -7.70 5.46 11.17
CA THR A 81 -6.30 5.62 11.60
C THR A 81 -6.16 4.99 12.98
N ILE A 82 -5.53 3.81 13.04
CA ILE A 82 -5.13 3.20 14.30
C ILE A 82 -3.97 4.04 14.83
N GLU A 83 -4.18 4.72 15.96
CA GLU A 83 -3.06 5.30 16.70
C GLU A 83 -2.22 4.15 17.25
N VAL A 84 -0.96 4.10 16.83
CA VAL A 84 0.01 3.13 17.34
C VAL A 84 0.79 3.82 18.46
N PRO A 85 0.49 3.51 19.73
CA PRO A 85 1.11 4.17 20.87
C PRO A 85 2.57 3.75 21.04
N ILE A 86 3.38 4.68 21.57
CA ILE A 86 4.79 4.44 21.91
C ILE A 86 4.91 4.36 23.43
N TYR A 87 5.60 3.35 23.92
CA TYR A 87 5.88 3.16 25.34
C TYR A 87 7.39 3.16 25.60
N LYS A 88 7.82 3.81 26.69
CA LYS A 88 9.18 3.71 27.22
C LYS A 88 9.13 3.02 28.57
N GLY A 89 9.47 1.74 28.60
CA GLY A 89 9.07 0.85 29.70
C GLY A 89 7.54 0.75 29.72
N ASP A 90 6.94 0.94 30.90
CA ASP A 90 5.47 0.86 31.07
C ASP A 90 4.74 2.20 30.92
N LYS A 91 5.45 3.27 30.54
CA LYS A 91 4.88 4.62 30.41
C LYS A 91 4.61 4.96 28.95
N LYS A 92 3.36 5.29 28.63
CA LYS A 92 2.97 5.84 27.31
C LYS A 92 3.65 7.20 27.11
N VAL A 93 4.24 7.39 25.94
CA VAL A 93 4.76 8.69 25.52
C VAL A 93 3.59 9.44 24.89
N GLU A 94 3.15 10.52 25.52
CA GLU A 94 2.06 11.35 25.03
C GLU A 94 2.53 12.27 23.89
N GLY A 95 1.59 12.71 23.05
CA GLY A 95 1.86 13.65 21.96
C GLY A 95 2.62 13.08 20.76
N VAL A 96 2.90 11.77 20.75
CA VAL A 96 3.59 11.08 19.65
C VAL A 96 2.80 9.88 19.12
N CYS A 97 2.91 9.62 17.81
CA CYS A 97 2.35 8.43 17.15
C CYS A 97 3.35 7.88 16.13
N VAL A 98 3.35 6.55 15.96
CA VAL A 98 4.13 5.91 14.89
C VAL A 98 3.45 6.17 13.53
N GLU A 99 4.22 6.64 12.55
CA GLU A 99 3.75 6.80 11.17
C GLU A 99 4.19 5.64 10.27
N LYS A 100 5.35 5.05 10.54
CA LYS A 100 5.93 4.00 9.70
C LYS A 100 6.89 3.13 10.51
N ILE A 101 6.80 1.82 10.30
CA ILE A 101 7.79 0.84 10.77
C ILE A 101 8.41 0.19 9.54
N ILE A 102 9.74 0.24 9.44
CA ILE A 102 10.51 -0.37 8.36
C ILE A 102 11.40 -1.45 8.96
N PHE A 103 11.31 -2.65 8.40
CA PHE A 103 12.23 -3.75 8.67
C PHE A 103 13.17 -3.87 7.48
N ASP A 104 14.43 -3.46 7.65
CA ASP A 104 15.39 -3.31 6.55
C ASP A 104 16.33 -4.52 6.38
N THR A 105 16.69 -5.22 7.46
CA THR A 105 17.67 -6.33 7.41
C THR A 105 17.23 -7.60 8.15
N VAL A 106 15.93 -7.88 8.21
CA VAL A 106 15.36 -9.06 8.92
C VAL A 106 15.90 -10.41 8.46
N ALA A 107 16.39 -10.52 7.22
CA ALA A 107 17.00 -11.74 6.71
C ALA A 107 18.45 -11.98 7.21
N HIS A 108 19.08 -10.99 7.85
CA HIS A 108 20.45 -11.06 8.35
C HIS A 108 20.46 -11.05 9.87
N GLU A 109 20.41 -12.24 10.49
CA GLU A 109 20.28 -12.43 11.94
C GLU A 109 21.24 -11.55 12.77
N LYS A 110 22.50 -11.43 12.35
CA LYS A 110 23.54 -10.66 13.09
C LYS A 110 23.52 -9.16 12.83
N ALA A 111 22.71 -8.67 11.88
CA ALA A 111 22.66 -7.28 11.47
C ALA A 111 21.22 -6.77 11.35
N CYS A 112 20.27 -7.46 11.97
CA CYS A 112 18.86 -7.13 11.91
C CYS A 112 18.61 -5.75 12.54
N SER A 113 18.02 -4.85 11.76
CA SER A 113 17.65 -3.51 12.15
C SER A 113 16.19 -3.21 11.76
N SER A 114 15.69 -2.13 12.33
CA SER A 114 14.41 -1.55 11.97
C SER A 114 14.45 -0.06 12.21
N MET A 115 13.70 0.69 11.41
CA MET A 115 13.52 2.14 11.57
C MET A 115 12.06 2.45 11.87
N ILE A 116 11.83 3.23 12.92
CA ILE A 116 10.50 3.72 13.29
C ILE A 116 10.46 5.23 13.02
N GLN A 117 9.55 5.67 12.16
CA GLN A 117 9.26 7.09 11.97
C GLN A 117 8.10 7.50 12.87
N ILE A 118 8.31 8.59 13.61
CA ILE A 118 7.40 9.08 14.65
C ILE A 118 6.99 10.50 14.26
N ARG A 119 5.70 10.82 14.40
CA ARG A 119 5.18 12.19 14.35
C ARG A 119 4.74 12.61 15.74
N GLY A 120 5.08 13.84 16.13
CA GLY A 120 4.61 14.47 17.35
C GLY A 120 5.18 15.87 17.51
N ASP A 121 4.55 16.66 18.35
CA ASP A 121 5.06 17.96 18.80
C ASP A 121 5.84 17.72 20.10
N THR A 122 7.16 17.90 20.07
CA THR A 122 8.02 17.89 21.28
C THR A 122 7.81 19.12 22.14
#